data_AF-A0A958Q821-F1
#
_entry.id   AF-A0A958Q821-F1
#
_cell.length_a   1.000
_cell.length_b   1.000
_cell.length_c   1.000
_cell.angle_alpha   90.00
_cell.angle_beta   90.00
_cell.angle_gamma   90.00
#
_symmetry.space_group_name_H-M   'P 1'
#
loop_
_entity.id
_entity.type
_entity.pdbx_description
1 polymer ?
#
loop_
_entity_poly.entity_id
_entity_poly.type
_entity_poly.pdbx_seq_one_letter_code
_entity_poly.pdbx_strand_id
1 'polypeptide(L)' 'MELGFMANDSMVGFYSLLGCVPGDSINTIKRSYRSLAKEYHPDCVRAAGARSELIIEAQNEFRKIDSAYRQILSFLSK' A
#
# COMPACT_ATOMS: atom_id res chain seq x y z
N MET A 1 -11.79 22.29 5.31
CA MET A 1 -11.68 20.87 4.94
C MET A 1 -10.83 20.21 6.01
N GLU A 2 -11.47 19.84 7.11
CA GLU A 2 -10.81 19.16 8.22
C GLU A 2 -10.56 17.70 7.82
N LEU A 3 -9.29 17.34 7.58
CA LEU A 3 -8.86 15.95 7.60
C LEU A 3 -8.33 15.65 8.99
N GLY A 4 -9.26 15.61 9.95
CA GLY A 4 -9.05 14.97 11.24
C GLY A 4 -9.21 13.46 11.08
N PHE A 5 -8.14 12.71 11.30
CA PHE A 5 -8.15 11.32 11.82
C PHE A 5 -6.69 10.92 12.06
N MET A 6 -6.10 11.30 13.19
CA MET A 6 -6.00 10.49 14.41
C MET A 6 -5.46 9.07 14.16
N ALA A 7 -4.31 8.84 14.78
CA ALA A 7 -3.50 7.64 14.74
C ALA A 7 -4.11 6.45 15.50
N ASN A 8 -5.37 6.06 15.24
CA ASN A 8 -6.03 5.03 16.05
C ASN A 8 -6.92 4.08 15.23
N ASP A 9 -6.26 3.26 14.40
CA ASP A 9 -6.55 1.82 14.28
C ASP A 9 -5.51 1.27 13.31
N SER A 10 -4.62 0.40 13.78
CA SER A 10 -3.54 -0.17 12.94
C SER A 10 -4.07 -0.73 11.62
N MET A 11 -5.31 -1.20 11.62
CA MET A 11 -5.98 -1.74 10.44
C MET A 11 -6.52 -0.68 9.48
N VAL A 12 -7.14 0.39 9.97
CA VAL A 12 -7.66 1.49 9.13
C VAL A 12 -6.50 2.15 8.37
N GLY A 13 -5.34 2.27 9.00
CA GLY A 13 -4.11 2.72 8.34
C GLY A 13 -3.68 1.81 7.19
N PHE A 14 -3.77 0.49 7.35
CA PHE A 14 -3.43 -0.46 6.27
C PHE A 14 -4.37 -0.34 5.08
N TYR A 15 -5.69 -0.26 5.32
CA TYR A 15 -6.67 -0.11 4.24
C TYR A 15 -6.47 1.22 3.50
N SER A 16 -6.27 2.32 4.24
CA SER A 16 -6.00 3.64 3.67
C SER A 16 -4.73 3.65 2.81
N LEU A 17 -3.69 2.95 3.23
CA LEU A 17 -2.42 2.85 2.49
C LEU A 17 -2.58 2.11 1.14
N LEU A 18 -3.55 1.21 1.04
CA LEU A 18 -3.93 0.55 -0.20
C LEU A 18 -5.02 1.29 -0.99
N GLY A 19 -5.52 2.42 -0.48
CA GLY A 19 -6.68 3.12 -1.04
C GLY A 19 -7.96 2.29 -0.99
N CYS A 20 -8.07 1.38 -0.02
CA CYS A 20 -9.22 0.53 0.22
C CYS A 20 -9.94 0.93 1.51
N VAL A 21 -11.12 0.37 1.73
CA VAL A 21 -11.89 0.55 2.97
C VAL A 21 -12.10 -0.78 3.72
N PRO A 22 -12.17 -0.76 5.05
CA PRO A 22 -12.58 -1.94 5.81
C PRO A 22 -14.01 -2.33 5.41
N GLY A 23 -14.16 -3.52 4.80
CA GLY A 23 -15.39 -3.98 4.17
C GLY A 23 -15.26 -4.25 2.66
N ASP A 24 -14.19 -3.78 2.03
CA ASP A 24 -13.86 -4.16 0.66
C ASP A 24 -13.62 -5.66 0.53
N SER A 25 -14.02 -6.22 -0.61
CA SER A 25 -13.76 -7.62 -0.92
C SER A 25 -12.25 -7.87 -1.10
N ILE A 26 -11.80 -9.09 -0.78
CA ILE A 26 -10.41 -9.52 -1.00
C ILE A 26 -9.97 -9.28 -2.46
N ASN A 27 -10.88 -9.41 -3.42
CA ASN A 27 -10.57 -9.17 -4.82
C ASN A 27 -10.29 -7.68 -5.11
N THR A 28 -11.05 -6.77 -4.50
CA THR A 28 -10.81 -5.32 -4.56
C THR A 28 -9.45 -4.98 -3.97
N ILE A 29 -9.15 -5.49 -2.78
CA ILE A 29 -7.88 -5.27 -2.06
C ILE A 29 -6.70 -5.77 -2.91
N LYS A 30 -6.81 -6.98 -3.48
CA LYS A 30 -5.81 -7.55 -4.41
C LYS A 30 -5.61 -6.69 -5.65
N ARG A 31 -6.67 -6.09 -6.20
CA ARG A 31 -6.60 -5.25 -7.38
C ARG A 31 -5.89 -3.92 -7.09
N SER A 32 -6.20 -3.27 -5.97
CA SER A 32 -5.50 -2.07 -5.53
C SER A 32 -4.02 -2.36 -5.26
N TYR A 33 -3.72 -3.43 -4.52
CA TYR A 33 -2.34 -3.86 -4.27
C TYR A 33 -1.55 -4.04 -5.57
N ARG A 34 -2.08 -4.77 -6.56
CA ARG A 34 -1.38 -4.96 -7.85
C ARG A 34 -1.13 -3.65 -8.60
N SER A 35 -2.04 -2.69 -8.49
CA SER A 35 -1.90 -1.39 -9.16
C SER A 35 -0.80 -0.58 -8.50
N LEU A 36 -0.84 -0.45 -7.18
CA LEU A 36 0.19 0.21 -6.38
C LEU A 36 1.56 -0.47 -6.49
N ALA A 37 1.59 -1.81 -6.47
CA ALA A 37 2.80 -2.60 -6.62
C ALA A 37 3.52 -2.31 -7.93
N LYS A 38 2.77 -2.10 -9.02
CA LYS A 38 3.33 -1.76 -10.33
C LYS A 38 3.82 -0.31 -10.38
N GLU A 39 3.11 0.60 -9.72
CA GLU A 39 3.44 2.02 -9.67
C GLU A 39 4.70 2.30 -8.85
N TYR A 40 4.81 1.67 -7.68
CA TYR A 40 5.95 1.81 -6.77
C TYR A 40 7.01 0.73 -6.96
N HIS A 41 6.94 -0.10 -8.02
CA HIS A 41 7.93 -1.15 -8.22
C HIS A 41 9.31 -0.52 -8.47
N PRO A 42 10.38 -0.94 -7.75
CA PRO A 42 11.71 -0.38 -7.95
C PRO A 42 12.20 -0.57 -9.39
N ASP A 43 11.80 -1.63 -10.11
CA ASP A 43 12.11 -1.77 -11.54
C ASP A 43 11.42 -0.75 -12.43
N CYS A 44 10.16 -0.39 -12.16
CA CYS A 44 9.48 0.63 -12.94
C CYS A 44 10.12 2.01 -12.73
N VAL A 45 10.45 2.33 -11.48
CA VAL A 45 11.14 3.59 -11.12
C VAL A 45 12.56 3.63 -11.68
N ARG A 46 13.28 2.50 -11.64
CA ARG A 46 14.61 2.35 -12.26
C ARG A 46 14.55 2.48 -13.79
N ALA A 47 13.56 1.86 -14.43
CA ALA A 47 13.36 1.95 -15.88
C ALA A 47 13.00 3.38 -16.34
N ALA A 48 12.36 4.17 -15.48
CA ALA A 48 12.10 5.58 -15.72
C ALA A 48 13.34 6.49 -15.60
N GLY A 49 14.53 5.92 -15.32
CA GLY A 49 15.77 6.68 -15.18
C GLY A 49 15.88 7.45 -13.86
N ALA A 50 15.13 7.03 -12.83
CA ALA A 50 15.15 7.69 -11.54
C ALA A 50 16.49 7.50 -10.80
N ARG A 51 16.83 8.48 -9.96
CA ARG A 51 18.04 8.46 -9.12
C ARG A 51 17.93 7.36 -8.04
N SER A 52 19.06 6.85 -7.56
CA SER A 52 19.10 5.79 -6.53
C SER A 52 18.28 6.13 -5.27
N GLU A 53 18.27 7.40 -4.84
CA GLU A 53 17.44 7.88 -3.72
C GLU A 53 15.94 7.61 -3.94
N LEU A 54 15.44 7.89 -5.15
CA LEU A 54 14.04 7.67 -5.51
C LEU A 54 13.71 6.18 -5.62
N ILE A 55 14.66 5.36 -6.06
CA ILE A 55 14.50 3.90 -6.08
C ILE A 55 14.36 3.36 -4.65
N ILE A 56 15.16 3.88 -3.70
CA ILE A 56 15.09 3.51 -2.28
C ILE A 56 13.76 3.94 -1.67
N GLU A 57 13.29 5.15 -1.98
CA GLU A 57 11.96 5.62 -1.55
C GLU A 57 10.84 4.76 -2.10
N ALA A 58 10.86 4.43 -3.40
CA ALA A 58 9.88 3.55 -4.01
C ALA A 58 9.90 2.16 -3.36
N GLN A 59 11.08 1.63 -3.05
CA GLN A 59 11.23 0.35 -2.36
C GLN A 59 10.72 0.41 -0.91
N ASN A 60 10.87 1.54 -0.22
CA ASN A 60 10.29 1.77 1.10
C ASN A 60 8.76 1.80 1.04
N GLU A 61 8.18 2.53 0.08
CA GLU A 61 6.73 2.57 -0.08
C GLU A 61 6.15 1.23 -0.49
N PHE A 62 6.78 0.55 -1.44
CA PHE A 62 6.40 -0.81 -1.82
C PHE A 62 6.39 -1.76 -0.61
N ARG A 63 7.39 -1.68 0.27
CA ARG A 63 7.42 -2.48 1.51
C ARG A 63 6.26 -2.16 2.45
N LYS A 64 5.89 -0.89 2.60
CA LYS A 64 4.73 -0.49 3.42
C LYS A 64 3.43 -1.03 2.83
N ILE A 65 3.27 -0.95 1.52
CA ILE A 65 2.09 -1.45 0.77
C ILE A 65 1.98 -2.97 0.91
N ASP A 66 3.09 -3.69 0.74
CA ASP A 66 3.12 -5.14 0.90
C ASP A 66 2.83 -5.57 2.35
N SER A 67 3.41 -4.87 3.32
CA SER A 67 3.14 -5.11 4.74
C SER A 67 1.66 -4.90 5.07
N ALA A 68 1.06 -3.78 4.66
CA ALA A 68 -0.35 -3.47 4.87
C ALA A 68 -1.27 -4.54 4.25
N TYR A 69 -0.98 -4.95 3.02
CA TYR A 69 -1.76 -5.97 2.30
C TYR A 69 -1.73 -7.31 3.03
N ARG A 70 -0.55 -7.75 3.49
CA ARG A 70 -0.41 -8.99 4.26
C ARG A 70 -1.14 -8.94 5.60
N GLN A 71 -1.10 -7.80 6.29
CA GLN A 71 -1.81 -7.61 7.55
C GLN A 71 -3.33 -7.69 7.36
N ILE A 72 -3.86 -7.05 6.31
CA ILE A 72 -5.28 -7.12 5.95
C ILE A 72 -5.69 -8.56 5.63
N LEU A 73 -4.93 -9.27 4.79
CA LEU A 73 -5.23 -10.66 4.46
C LEU A 73 -5.20 -11.58 5.68
N SER A 74 -4.21 -11.40 6.56
CA SER A 74 -4.10 -12.14 7.81
C SER A 74 -5.32 -11.95 8.69
N PHE A 75 -5.87 -10.73 8.73
CA PHE A 75 -7.09 -10.45 9.46
C PHE A 75 -8.34 -11.07 8.81
N LEU A 76 -8.46 -11.01 7.48
CA LEU A 76 -9.60 -11.58 6.75
C LEU A 76 -9.61 -13.12 6.71
N SER A 77 -8.48 -13.76 7.02
CA SER A 77 -8.34 -15.21 7.07
C SER A 77 -8.61 -15.80 8.46
N LYS A 78 -8.91 -14.98 9.47
CA LYS A 78 -9.33 -15.41 10.82
C LYS A 78 -10.84 -15.43 10.93
#